data_AF-A0A9N8MGM2-F1
#
_entry.id   AF-A0A9N8MGM2-F1
#
_cell.length_a   1.000
_cell.length_b   1.000
_cell.length_c   1.000
_cell.angle_alpha   90.00
_cell.angle_beta   90.00
_cell.angle_gamma   90.00
#
_symmetry.space_group_name_H-M   'P 1'
#
loop_
_entity.id
_entity.type
_entity.pdbx_description
1 polymer ?
#
loop_
_entity_poly.entity_id
_entity_poly.type
_entity_poly.pdbx_seq_one_letter_code
_entity_poly.pdbx_strand_id
1 'polypeptide(L)' 'MIKIIWSICAKKEFDKVYQYWADHNKSNIYPEKILDETVRMINLLRDQNKIGLKSSTKELRRVLILENFSLSYRLTKKRN' A
#
# COMPACT_ATOMS: atom_id res chain seq x y z
N MET A 1 -12.70 -10.74 9.89
CA MET A 1 -11.37 -10.47 9.29
C MET A 1 -11.57 -9.77 7.95
N ILE A 2 -10.82 -8.70 7.69
CA ILE A 2 -10.96 -7.93 6.44
C ILE A 2 -10.11 -8.58 5.35
N LYS A 3 -10.73 -8.85 4.20
CA LYS A 3 -10.02 -9.34 3.02
C LYS A 3 -9.33 -8.17 2.33
N ILE A 4 -8.01 -8.27 2.15
CA ILE A 4 -7.21 -7.31 1.39
C ILE A 4 -7.19 -7.74 -0.07
N ILE A 5 -7.53 -6.82 -0.98
CA ILE A 5 -7.51 -7.04 -2.42
C ILE A 5 -6.75 -5.89 -3.06
N TRP A 6 -5.65 -6.21 -3.72
CA TRP A 6 -4.90 -5.24 -4.50
C TRP A 6 -5.57 -5.02 -5.85
N SER A 7 -5.75 -3.76 -6.25
CA SER A 7 -6.17 -3.42 -7.60
C SER A 7 -5.05 -3.75 -8.59
N ILE A 8 -5.40 -3.98 -9.86
CA ILE A 8 -4.42 -4.22 -10.92
C ILE A 8 -3.45 -3.03 -11.04
N CYS A 9 -3.96 -1.79 -10.91
CA CYS A 9 -3.14 -0.59 -10.92
C CYS A 9 -2.15 -0.58 -9.75
N ALA A 10 -2.61 -0.86 -8.52
CA ALA A 10 -1.76 -0.82 -7.34
C ALA A 10 -0.65 -1.87 -7.39
N LYS A 11 -0.92 -3.08 -7.93
CA LYS A 11 0.13 -4.08 -8.18
C LYS A 11 1.19 -3.54 -9.14
N LYS A 12 0.77 -3.03 -10.31
CA LYS A 12 1.68 -2.48 -11.32
C LYS A 12 2.49 -1.29 -10.81
N GLU A 13 1.88 -0.42 -10.00
CA GLU A 13 2.57 0.72 -9.39
C GLU A 13 3.61 0.26 -8.37
N PHE A 14 3.28 -0.71 -7.53
CA PHE A 14 4.22 -1.30 -6.58
C PHE A 14 5.40 -1.96 -7.30
N ASP A 15 5.14 -2.77 -8.33
CA ASP A 15 6.17 -3.43 -9.13
C ASP A 15 7.13 -2.42 -9.77
N LYS A 16 6.62 -1.28 -10.25
CA LYS A 16 7.45 -0.18 -10.81
C LYS A 16 8.30 0.50 -9.76
N VAL A 17 7.79 0.70 -8.54
CA VAL A 17 8.56 1.26 -7.43
C VAL A 17 9.68 0.30 -7.04
N TYR A 18 9.38 -0.99 -6.91
CA TYR A 18 10.36 -2.03 -6.60
C TYR A 18 11.46 -2.10 -7.67
N GLN A 19 11.07 -2.46 -8.90
CA GLN A 19 11.54 -1.86 -10.16
C GLN A 19 12.74 -0.92 -10.10
N TYR A 20 12.34 0.34 -10.00
CA TYR A 20 13.19 1.50 -10.02
C TYR A 20 14.25 1.48 -8.94
N TRP A 21 13.90 1.13 -7.69
CA TRP A 21 14.84 1.21 -6.58
C TRP A 21 15.87 0.09 -6.59
N ALA A 22 15.52 -1.10 -7.08
CA ALA A 22 16.49 -2.16 -7.33
C ALA A 22 17.51 -1.72 -8.39
N ASP A 23 17.03 -1.19 -9.51
CA ASP A 23 17.86 -0.76 -10.64
C ASP A 23 18.71 0.47 -10.32
N HIS A 24 18.18 1.42 -9.55
CA HIS A 24 18.86 2.64 -9.12
C HIS A 24 19.96 2.35 -8.11
N ASN A 25 19.68 1.53 -7.09
CA ASN A 25 20.63 1.22 -6.03
C ASN A 25 21.57 0.06 -6.38
N LYS A 26 21.32 -0.64 -7.50
CA LYS A 26 22.02 -1.89 -7.88
C LYS A 26 21.96 -2.95 -6.77
N SER A 27 20.89 -2.94 -5.98
CA SER A 27 20.69 -3.79 -4.82
C SER A 27 19.22 -3.84 -4.42
N ASN A 28 18.77 -5.01 -3.98
CA ASN A 28 17.38 -5.20 -3.58
C ASN A 28 17.12 -4.83 -2.10
N ILE A 29 18.14 -4.43 -1.33
CA ILE A 29 17.99 -4.14 0.10
C ILE A 29 16.92 -3.07 0.36
N TYR A 30 16.94 -1.97 -0.39
CA TYR A 30 15.97 -0.89 -0.23
C TYR A 30 14.55 -1.25 -0.72
N PRO A 31 14.36 -1.83 -1.92
CA PRO A 31 13.02 -2.26 -2.35
C PRO A 31 12.44 -3.38 -1.48
N GLU A 32 13.25 -4.29 -0.91
CA GLU A 32 12.79 -5.24 0.11
C GLU A 32 12.29 -4.52 1.37
N LYS A 33 13.00 -3.50 1.85
CA LYS A 33 12.53 -2.66 2.97
C LYS A 33 11.18 -1.98 2.66
N ILE A 34 10.96 -1.52 1.42
CA ILE A 34 9.67 -0.96 0.98
C ILE A 34 8.57 -2.03 1.05
N LEU A 35 8.87 -3.26 0.60
CA LEU A 35 7.94 -4.38 0.66
C LEU A 35 7.57 -4.73 2.10
N ASP A 36 8.55 -4.86 2.99
CA ASP A 36 8.34 -5.22 4.39
C ASP A 36 7.45 -4.19 5.10
N GLU A 37 7.72 -2.90 4.94
CA GLU A 37 6.90 -1.84 5.55
C GLU A 37 5.50 -1.77 4.93
N THR A 38 5.37 -2.08 3.63
CA THR A 38 4.07 -2.19 2.97
C THR A 38 3.26 -3.36 3.55
N VAL A 39 3.88 -4.52 3.75
CA VAL A 39 3.26 -5.70 4.36
C VAL A 39 2.87 -5.42 5.81
N ARG A 40 3.73 -4.76 6.57
CA ARG A 40 3.45 -4.32 7.95
C ARG A 40 2.22 -3.43 8.01
N MET A 41 2.14 -2.43 7.13
CA MET A 41 0.98 -1.54 7.04
C MET A 41 -0.29 -2.31 6.63
N ILE A 42 -0.21 -3.25 5.70
CA ILE A 42 -1.35 -4.09 5.31
C ILE A 42 -1.87 -4.93 6.47
N ASN A 43 -0.97 -5.50 7.28
CA ASN A 43 -1.37 -6.22 8.48
C ASN A 43 -2.11 -5.30 9.45
N LEU A 44 -1.59 -4.10 9.70
CA LEU A 44 -2.27 -3.12 10.54
C LEU A 44 -3.65 -2.72 9.97
N LEU A 45 -3.78 -2.58 8.65
CA LEU A 45 -5.05 -2.27 7.99
C LEU A 45 -6.11 -3.38 8.12
N ARG A 46 -5.72 -4.63 8.36
CA ARG A 46 -6.67 -5.72 8.64
C ARG A 46 -7.37 -5.54 9.98
N ASP A 47 -6.67 -4.95 10.95
CA ASP A 47 -7.15 -4.76 12.32
C ASP A 47 -7.77 -3.36 12.50
N GLN A 48 -7.11 -2.34 11.94
CA GLN A 48 -7.48 -0.93 12.08
C GLN A 48 -7.73 -0.29 10.71
N ASN A 49 -8.78 -0.74 10.03
CA ASN A 49 -9.08 -0.39 8.64
C ASN A 49 -9.40 1.10 8.37
N LYS A 50 -9.50 1.93 9.40
CA LYS A 50 -9.82 3.37 9.31
C LYS A 50 -8.64 4.30 9.68
N ILE A 51 -7.44 3.77 9.93
CA ILE A 51 -6.26 4.59 10.31
C ILE A 51 -5.82 5.57 9.23
N GLY A 52 -6.07 5.24 7.96
CA GLY A 52 -5.68 6.11 6.85
C GLY A 52 -6.50 7.40 6.83
N LEU A 53 -5.83 8.51 6.49
CA LEU A 53 -6.44 9.81 6.33
C LEU A 53 -7.48 9.74 5.21
N LYS A 54 -8.74 10.03 5.55
CA LYS A 54 -9.85 10.00 4.59
C LYS A 54 -9.77 11.22 3.67
N SER A 55 -9.75 10.99 2.37
CA SER A 55 -9.93 12.01 1.35
C SER A 55 -11.38 12.51 1.38
N SER A 56 -11.55 13.83 1.28
CA SER A 56 -12.85 14.50 1.29
C SER A 56 -13.74 14.16 0.09
N THR A 57 -13.18 13.67 -1.03
CA THR A 57 -13.89 13.62 -2.31
C THR A 57 -14.16 12.22 -2.87
N LYS A 58 -13.48 11.17 -2.40
CA LYS A 58 -13.49 9.85 -3.10
C LYS A 58 -13.65 8.62 -2.20
N GLU A 59 -13.97 8.77 -0.92
CA GLU A 59 -13.97 7.66 0.06
C GLU A 59 -12.65 6.86 0.08
N LEU A 60 -11.57 7.47 -0.43
CA LEU A 60 -10.22 6.93 -0.41
C LEU A 60 -9.58 7.29 0.92
N ARG A 61 -8.73 6.40 1.40
CA ARG A 61 -7.89 6.60 2.57
C ARG A 61 -6.45 6.45 2.15
N ARG A 62 -5.57 7.24 2.77
CA ARG A 62 -4.13 7.23 2.49
C ARG A 62 -3.36 6.96 3.77
N VAL A 63 -2.34 6.11 3.67
CA VAL A 63 -1.31 5.90 4.70
C VAL A 63 0.06 6.09 4.07
N LEU A 64 1.04 6.53 4.87
CA LEU A 64 2.42 6.66 4.42
C LEU A 64 3.18 5.35 4.63
N ILE A 65 4.10 5.05 3.72
CA ILE A 65 5.08 3.96 3.83
C ILE A 65 6.45 4.61 3.72
N LEU A 66 7.31 4.41 4.73
CA LEU A 66 8.65 5.00 4.81
C LEU A 66 8.69 6.53 4.56
N GLU A 67 7.60 7.24 4.89
CA GLU A 67 7.40 8.70 4.68
C GLU A 67 7.40 9.17 3.21
N ASN A 68 8.04 8.43 2.31
CA ASN A 68 8.27 8.78 0.90
C ASN A 68 7.24 8.18 -0.05
N PHE A 69 6.57 7.11 0.37
CA PHE A 69 5.54 6.44 -0.42
C PHE A 69 4.20 6.53 0.28
N SER A 70 3.14 6.27 -0.46
CA SER A 70 1.83 6.17 0.14
C SER A 70 0.98 5.09 -0.49
N LEU A 71 0.26 4.37 0.37
CA LEU A 71 -0.73 3.39 -0.04
C LEU A 71 -2.12 4.04 0.04
N SER A 72 -2.83 4.02 -1.09
CA SER A 72 -4.22 4.48 -1.18
C SER A 72 -5.17 3.29 -1.20
N TYR A 73 -6.21 3.32 -0.39
CA TYR A 73 -7.18 2.22 -0.28
C TYR A 73 -8.60 2.73 -0.03
N ARG A 74 -9.59 1.87 -0.21
CA ARG A 74 -10.99 2.13 0.16
C ARG A 74 -11.61 0.90 0.81
N LEU A 75 -12.60 1.11 1.65
CA LEU A 75 -13.38 0.03 2.23
C LEU A 75 -14.57 -0.26 1.32
N THR A 76 -14.72 -1.52 0.92
CA THR A 76 -15.89 -1.97 0.17
C THR A 76 -16.67 -2.99 0.99
N LYS A 77 -18.00 -2.85 1.03
CA LYS A 77 -18.86 -3.94 1.49
C LYS A 77 -18.96 -4.95 0.37
N LYS A 78 -18.80 -6.23 0.66
CA LYS A 78 -19.16 -7.30 -0.28
C LYS A 78 -20.66 -7.16 -0.51
N ARG A 79 -21.09 -6.73 -1.69
CA ARG A 79 -22.50 -6.85 -2.08
C ARG A 79 -22.73 -8.34 -2.35
N ASN A 80 -23.66 -8.93 -1.59
CA ASN A 80 -24.22 -10.24 -1.93
C ASN A 80 -25.00 -10.13 -3.23
#